data_AF-A0A7V0S2G2-F1
#
_entry.id   AF-A0A7V0S2G2-F1
#
_cell.length_a   1.000
_cell.length_b   1.000
_cell.length_c   1.000
_cell.angle_alpha   90.00
_cell.angle_beta   90.00
_cell.angle_gamma   90.00
#
_symmetry.space_group_name_H-M   'P 1'
#
loop_
_entity.id
_entity.type
_entity.pdbx_description
1 polymer ?
#
loop_
_entity_poly.entity_id
_entity_poly.type
_entity_poly.pdbx_seq_one_letter_code
_entity_poly.pdbx_strand_id
1 'polypeptide(L)'
;MNNDIRISITPQKGVFFTLLLLALGFILFLFLGIIVSALYTGNWDVSQHLAPNSGTTDGLTAIRIMQMFQTTGMFIFPALALAFIASRKPLNFLGFTEASTKHMLTATALMIILIPGINLIASLNADIPVPEWMHQLEQSAEALTKKLLITDSFGVFVLNLFMVGVLPAIGEELFFRSVLQKYFIKLTKSSAVGIVITSLIFSAIHMQFLGFIPRFLLGMVFGYLYLWSGSIKVPMLVHFVNNGLAVLVYYLVGSGVAPIDIEEIGEPSQTLYLGLGSLVFSGLLLWLIWKDRVTNRVQPAPTSEGL
;
A
#
# COMPACT_ATOMS: atom_id res chain seq x y z
N MET A 1 12.70 4.19 -32.94
CA MET A 1 13.05 4.87 -31.68
C MET A 1 11.77 5.16 -30.93
N ASN A 2 11.65 4.72 -29.69
CA ASN A 2 10.43 4.88 -28.91
C ASN A 2 10.30 6.35 -28.47
N ASN A 3 9.42 7.12 -29.10
CA ASN A 3 9.26 8.58 -28.92
C ASN A 3 8.80 9.01 -27.51
N ASP A 4 8.56 8.06 -26.63
CA ASP A 4 8.03 8.30 -25.28
C ASP A 4 9.15 8.45 -24.23
N ILE A 5 10.42 8.13 -24.54
CA ILE A 5 11.54 8.24 -23.60
C ILE A 5 12.11 9.68 -23.63
N ARG A 6 12.24 10.30 -22.46
CA ARG A 6 12.92 11.60 -22.31
C ARG A 6 14.39 11.41 -21.95
N ILE A 7 14.68 10.54 -20.98
CA ILE A 7 16.03 10.18 -20.55
C ILE A 7 16.11 8.66 -20.40
N SER A 8 17.07 8.03 -21.05
CA SER A 8 17.37 6.61 -20.85
C SER A 8 17.97 6.40 -19.46
N ILE A 9 17.29 5.62 -18.63
CA ILE A 9 17.75 5.28 -17.28
C ILE A 9 17.90 3.76 -17.21
N THR A 10 19.14 3.29 -17.05
CA THR A 10 19.41 1.87 -16.83
C THR A 10 18.75 1.40 -15.53
N PRO A 11 18.38 0.12 -15.38
CA PRO A 11 17.70 -0.34 -14.17
C PRO A 11 18.48 -0.05 -12.87
N GLN A 12 19.82 -0.17 -12.87
CA GLN A 12 20.64 0.15 -11.68
C GLN A 12 20.57 1.64 -11.33
N LYS A 13 20.71 2.52 -12.34
CA LYS A 13 20.57 3.97 -12.14
C LYS A 13 19.16 4.33 -11.70
N GLY A 14 18.15 3.63 -12.22
CA GLY A 14 16.75 3.80 -11.85
C GLY A 14 16.51 3.52 -10.37
N VAL A 15 17.00 2.38 -9.86
CA VAL A 15 16.93 2.07 -8.43
C VAL A 15 17.67 3.12 -7.60
N PHE A 16 18.88 3.52 -8.00
CA PHE A 16 19.64 4.56 -7.30
C PHE A 16 18.88 5.89 -7.23
N PHE A 17 18.36 6.39 -8.37
CA PHE A 17 17.57 7.63 -8.39
C PHE A 17 16.28 7.49 -7.59
N THR A 18 15.66 6.31 -7.57
CA THR A 18 14.47 6.03 -6.75
C THR A 18 14.78 6.21 -5.27
N LEU A 19 15.88 5.63 -4.79
CA LEU A 19 16.30 5.76 -3.39
C LEU A 19 16.68 7.20 -3.03
N LEU A 20 17.38 7.91 -3.93
CA LEU A 20 17.73 9.32 -3.74
C LEU A 20 16.48 10.20 -3.63
N LEU A 21 15.52 10.02 -4.55
CA LEU A 21 14.27 10.79 -4.55
C LEU A 21 13.36 10.43 -3.37
N LEU A 22 13.40 9.18 -2.90
CA LEU A 22 12.71 8.78 -1.68
C LEU A 22 13.30 9.50 -0.45
N ALA A 23 14.62 9.50 -0.31
CA ALA A 23 15.28 10.20 0.81
C ALA A 23 15.02 11.72 0.76
N LEU A 24 15.12 12.33 -0.43
CA LEU A 24 14.81 13.74 -0.63
C LEU A 24 13.34 14.05 -0.34
N GLY A 25 12.43 13.21 -0.83
CA GLY A 25 10.99 13.35 -0.62
C GLY A 25 10.62 13.21 0.85
N PHE A 26 11.19 12.24 1.56
CA PHE A 26 11.01 12.08 3.00
C PHE A 26 11.43 13.35 3.75
N ILE A 27 12.64 13.86 3.51
CA ILE A 27 13.15 15.06 4.20
C ILE A 27 12.30 16.29 3.87
N LEU A 28 12.03 16.55 2.58
CA LEU A 28 11.26 17.71 2.15
C LEU A 28 9.85 17.72 2.74
N PHE A 29 9.14 16.59 2.66
CA PHE A 29 7.77 16.51 3.15
C PHE A 29 7.69 16.40 4.67
N LEU A 30 8.74 15.90 5.34
CA LEU A 30 8.86 16.01 6.80
C LEU A 30 8.83 17.50 7.22
N PHE A 31 9.67 18.34 6.61
CA PHE A 31 9.70 19.77 6.92
C PHE A 31 8.39 20.48 6.56
N LEU A 32 7.81 20.18 5.39
CA LEU A 32 6.51 20.74 5.00
C LEU A 32 5.40 20.32 5.97
N GLY A 33 5.39 19.06 6.41
CA GLY A 33 4.44 18.56 7.40
C GLY A 33 4.57 19.29 8.73
N ILE A 34 5.80 19.51 9.22
CA ILE A 34 6.06 20.26 10.46
C ILE A 34 5.54 21.70 10.32
N ILE A 35 5.82 22.37 9.20
CA ILE A 35 5.36 23.75 8.96
C ILE A 35 3.83 23.81 8.97
N VAL A 36 3.15 22.91 8.25
CA VAL A 36 1.69 22.90 8.18
C VAL A 36 1.07 22.56 9.53
N SER A 37 1.66 21.60 10.26
CA SER A 37 1.21 21.24 11.61
C SER A 37 1.39 22.41 12.60
N ALA A 38 2.52 23.13 12.53
CA ALA A 38 2.79 24.29 13.36
C ALA A 38 1.82 25.45 13.07
N LEU A 39 1.52 25.70 11.79
CA LEU A 39 0.52 26.69 11.39
C LEU A 39 -0.89 26.35 11.90
N TYR A 40 -1.26 25.06 11.87
CA TYR A 40 -2.58 24.61 12.31
C TYR A 40 -2.73 24.66 13.83
N THR A 41 -1.73 24.15 14.57
CA THR A 41 -1.74 24.07 16.03
C THR A 41 -1.36 25.39 16.72
N GLY A 42 -0.78 26.33 15.99
CA GLY A 42 -0.20 27.56 16.55
C GLY A 42 1.10 27.35 17.32
N ASN A 43 1.64 26.12 17.34
CA ASN A 43 2.82 25.75 18.10
C ASN A 43 4.03 25.58 17.18
N TRP A 44 5.06 26.39 17.39
CA TRP A 44 6.28 26.39 16.57
C TRP A 44 7.44 25.58 17.17
N ASP A 45 7.23 24.90 18.29
CA ASP A 45 8.20 23.96 18.84
C ASP A 45 8.30 22.71 17.95
N VAL A 46 9.38 22.64 17.17
CA VAL A 46 9.65 21.54 16.23
C VAL A 46 9.65 20.17 16.92
N SER A 47 10.09 20.10 18.18
CA SER A 47 10.17 18.82 18.91
C SER A 47 8.79 18.18 19.09
N GLN A 48 7.75 19.00 19.25
CA GLN A 48 6.37 18.55 19.44
C GLN A 48 5.70 18.06 18.15
N HIS A 49 6.30 18.35 16.98
CA HIS A 49 5.84 17.83 15.68
C HIS A 49 6.62 16.59 15.24
N LEU A 50 7.87 16.45 15.70
CA LEU A 50 8.69 15.25 15.46
C LEU A 50 8.29 14.09 16.37
N ALA A 51 7.86 14.37 17.60
CA ALA A 51 7.33 13.39 18.54
C ALA A 51 6.01 13.91 19.16
N PRO A 52 4.92 13.97 18.39
CA PRO A 52 3.65 14.51 18.90
C PRO A 52 3.06 13.65 20.01
N ASN A 53 2.47 14.31 21.00
CA ASN A 53 1.79 13.62 22.10
C ASN A 53 0.45 13.03 21.63
N SER A 54 0.39 11.72 21.41
CA SER A 54 -0.84 11.01 21.02
C SER A 54 -1.95 10.99 22.09
N GLY A 55 -1.72 11.60 23.26
CA GLY A 55 -2.72 11.83 24.30
C GLY A 55 -3.51 13.13 24.15
N THR A 56 -3.12 14.02 23.24
CA THR A 56 -3.78 15.32 23.03
C THR A 56 -4.41 15.42 21.64
N THR A 57 -5.48 16.22 21.51
CA THR A 57 -6.13 16.47 20.22
C THR A 57 -5.18 17.10 19.21
N ASP A 58 -4.35 18.05 19.65
CA ASP A 58 -3.36 18.71 18.80
C ASP A 58 -2.28 17.73 18.35
N GLY A 59 -1.81 16.85 19.24
CA GLY A 59 -0.81 15.84 18.90
C GLY A 59 -1.36 14.80 17.91
N LEU A 60 -2.61 14.34 18.08
CA LEU A 60 -3.26 13.47 17.08
C LEU A 60 -3.43 14.18 15.74
N THR A 61 -3.74 15.47 15.74
CA THR A 61 -3.85 16.26 14.50
C THR A 61 -2.50 16.41 13.81
N ALA A 62 -1.45 16.70 14.57
CA ALA A 62 -0.07 16.73 14.08
C ALA A 62 0.30 15.37 13.46
N ILE A 63 0.01 14.25 14.12
CA ILE A 63 0.28 12.90 13.58
C ILE A 63 -0.44 12.69 12.25
N ARG A 64 -1.72 13.05 12.12
CA ARG A 64 -2.47 12.93 10.86
C ARG A 64 -1.83 13.74 9.73
N ILE A 65 -1.47 15.00 10.01
CA ILE A 65 -0.79 15.89 9.05
C ILE A 65 0.54 15.26 8.64
N MET A 66 1.39 14.90 9.61
CA MET A 66 2.69 14.30 9.37
C MET A 66 2.58 13.02 8.54
N GLN A 67 1.62 12.15 8.82
CA GLN A 67 1.40 10.91 8.08
C GLN A 67 1.00 11.17 6.62
N MET A 68 0.09 12.11 6.36
CA MET A 68 -0.29 12.48 4.98
C MET A 68 0.91 13.04 4.19
N PHE A 69 1.71 13.92 4.82
CA PHE A 69 2.89 14.49 4.18
C PHE A 69 3.96 13.42 3.94
N GLN A 70 4.24 12.56 4.93
CA GLN A 70 5.23 11.49 4.79
C GLN A 70 4.84 10.47 3.72
N THR A 71 3.59 10.00 3.66
CA THR A 71 3.11 9.11 2.59
C THR A 71 3.27 9.76 1.21
N THR A 72 2.96 11.05 1.11
CA THR A 72 3.13 11.80 -0.15
C THR A 72 4.60 11.92 -0.54
N GLY A 73 5.47 12.29 0.40
CA GLY A 73 6.91 12.47 0.16
C GLY A 73 7.65 11.17 -0.12
N MET A 74 7.29 10.08 0.53
CA MET A 74 7.96 8.78 0.37
C MET A 74 7.51 8.03 -0.88
N PHE A 75 6.26 8.15 -1.29
CA PHE A 75 5.72 7.30 -2.36
C PHE A 75 5.24 8.07 -3.58
N ILE A 76 4.45 9.13 -3.40
CA ILE A 76 3.90 9.89 -4.54
C ILE A 76 5.00 10.72 -5.20
N PHE A 77 5.73 11.52 -4.42
CA PHE A 77 6.78 12.41 -4.93
C PHE A 77 7.84 11.69 -5.77
N PRO A 78 8.53 10.63 -5.29
CA PRO A 78 9.56 9.96 -6.08
C PRO A 78 8.99 9.30 -7.34
N ALA A 79 7.78 8.72 -7.26
CA ALA A 79 7.15 8.10 -8.43
C ALA A 79 6.83 9.12 -9.53
N LEU A 80 6.24 10.26 -9.15
CA LEU A 80 5.95 11.35 -10.09
C LEU A 80 7.25 11.95 -10.64
N ALA A 81 8.22 12.28 -9.77
CA ALA A 81 9.49 12.87 -10.18
C ALA A 81 10.21 11.98 -11.22
N LEU A 82 10.32 10.67 -10.97
CA LEU A 82 10.90 9.73 -11.93
C LEU A 82 10.12 9.68 -13.24
N ALA A 83 8.79 9.68 -13.19
CA ALA A 83 7.97 9.65 -14.39
C ALA A 83 8.21 10.88 -15.28
N PHE A 84 8.33 12.08 -14.69
CA PHE A 84 8.59 13.34 -15.41
C PHE A 84 10.03 13.46 -15.93
N ILE A 85 10.99 12.84 -15.24
CA ILE A 85 12.40 12.81 -15.66
C ILE A 85 12.60 11.80 -16.80
N ALA A 86 12.05 10.59 -16.65
CA ALA A 86 12.32 9.46 -17.55
C ALA A 86 11.47 9.48 -18.83
N SER A 87 10.23 9.98 -18.77
CA SER A 87 9.24 9.82 -19.84
C SER A 87 8.65 11.15 -20.32
N ARG A 88 8.37 11.24 -21.63
CA ARG A 88 7.56 12.32 -22.23
C ARG A 88 6.06 12.13 -21.98
N LYS A 89 5.64 10.93 -21.59
CA LYS A 89 4.26 10.59 -21.18
C LYS A 89 4.28 10.00 -19.75
N PRO A 90 4.35 10.85 -18.71
CA PRO A 90 4.49 10.41 -17.32
C PRO A 90 3.37 9.48 -16.85
N LEU A 91 2.12 9.76 -17.25
CA LEU A 91 0.98 8.91 -16.87
C LEU A 91 1.07 7.49 -17.45
N ASN A 92 1.50 7.36 -18.72
CA ASN A 92 1.73 6.06 -19.32
C ASN A 92 2.90 5.33 -18.65
N PHE A 93 3.97 6.06 -18.30
CA PHE A 93 5.07 5.50 -17.51
C PHE A 93 4.58 4.96 -16.16
N LEU A 94 3.66 5.67 -15.50
CA LEU A 94 3.04 5.27 -14.26
C LEU A 94 1.94 4.20 -14.42
N GLY A 95 1.68 3.74 -15.65
CA GLY A 95 0.71 2.68 -15.91
C GLY A 95 -0.75 3.11 -15.85
N PHE A 96 -1.05 4.41 -15.99
CA PHE A 96 -2.42 4.88 -16.18
C PHE A 96 -2.90 4.56 -17.60
N THR A 97 -3.28 3.30 -17.79
CA THR A 97 -3.95 2.78 -18.99
C THR A 97 -5.41 2.48 -18.65
N GLU A 98 -6.23 2.27 -19.67
CA GLU A 98 -7.62 1.87 -19.44
C GLU A 98 -7.69 0.51 -18.76
N ALA A 99 -8.49 0.44 -17.71
CA ALA A 99 -8.77 -0.79 -16.98
C ALA A 99 -10.18 -1.25 -17.38
N SER A 100 -10.29 -2.47 -17.92
CA SER A 100 -11.61 -3.01 -18.25
C SER A 100 -12.41 -3.24 -16.96
N THR A 101 -13.72 -2.95 -17.00
CA THR A 101 -14.63 -3.15 -15.88
C THR A 101 -14.59 -4.58 -15.34
N LYS A 102 -14.40 -5.59 -16.22
CA LYS A 102 -14.20 -6.99 -15.82
C LYS A 102 -12.98 -7.14 -14.90
N HIS A 103 -11.87 -6.48 -15.22
CA HIS A 103 -10.66 -6.53 -14.40
C HIS A 103 -10.89 -5.91 -13.04
N MET A 104 -11.52 -4.72 -12.99
CA MET A 104 -11.81 -4.03 -11.74
C MET A 104 -12.75 -4.86 -10.84
N LEU A 105 -13.86 -5.35 -11.39
CA LEU A 105 -14.83 -6.15 -10.63
C LEU A 105 -14.23 -7.48 -10.12
N THR A 106 -13.49 -8.19 -10.98
CA THR A 106 -12.85 -9.46 -10.61
C THR A 106 -11.81 -9.25 -9.51
N ALA A 107 -11.00 -8.19 -9.62
CA ALA A 107 -9.96 -7.89 -8.65
C ALA A 107 -10.54 -7.43 -7.29
N THR A 108 -11.62 -6.64 -7.30
CA THR A 108 -12.35 -6.27 -6.09
C THR A 108 -13.01 -7.49 -5.43
N ALA A 109 -13.65 -8.37 -6.22
CA ALA A 109 -14.24 -9.61 -5.70
C ALA A 109 -13.16 -10.51 -5.07
N LEU A 110 -12.01 -10.67 -5.73
CA LEU A 110 -10.86 -11.35 -5.16
C LEU A 110 -10.46 -10.75 -3.82
N MET A 111 -10.35 -9.42 -3.72
CA MET A 111 -9.99 -8.77 -2.45
C MET A 111 -10.97 -9.10 -1.34
N ILE A 112 -12.28 -8.95 -1.59
CA ILE A 112 -13.33 -9.22 -0.59
C ILE A 112 -13.27 -10.69 -0.13
N ILE A 113 -13.13 -11.62 -1.07
CA ILE A 113 -13.02 -13.06 -0.77
C ILE A 113 -11.74 -13.36 -0.01
N LEU A 114 -10.65 -12.63 -0.27
CA LEU A 114 -9.34 -12.86 0.32
C LEU A 114 -9.22 -12.34 1.76
N ILE A 115 -10.02 -11.36 2.18
CA ILE A 115 -9.93 -10.73 3.52
C ILE A 115 -9.93 -11.76 4.66
N PRO A 116 -10.89 -12.71 4.78
CA PRO A 116 -10.87 -13.67 5.88
C PRO A 116 -9.61 -14.54 5.90
N GLY A 117 -9.10 -14.92 4.72
CA GLY A 117 -7.84 -15.66 4.59
C GLY A 117 -6.62 -14.85 5.02
N ILE A 118 -6.60 -13.55 4.73
CA ILE A 118 -5.54 -12.65 5.19
C ILE A 118 -5.60 -12.46 6.71
N ASN A 119 -6.79 -12.35 7.30
CA ASN A 119 -6.96 -12.27 8.75
C ASN A 119 -6.51 -13.57 9.44
N LEU A 120 -6.83 -14.74 8.88
CA LEU A 120 -6.32 -16.03 9.37
C LEU A 120 -4.79 -16.09 9.31
N ILE A 121 -4.18 -15.60 8.22
CA ILE A 121 -2.72 -15.58 8.11
C ILE A 121 -2.11 -14.56 9.08
N ALA A 122 -2.79 -13.45 9.35
CA ALA A 122 -2.37 -12.47 10.33
C ALA A 122 -2.39 -13.05 11.75
N SER A 123 -3.44 -13.79 12.14
CA SER A 123 -3.48 -14.44 13.45
C SER A 123 -2.39 -15.50 13.60
N LEU A 124 -2.16 -16.33 12.57
CA LEU A 124 -1.05 -17.28 12.56
C LEU A 124 0.33 -16.60 12.61
N ASN A 125 0.48 -15.42 11.98
CA ASN A 125 1.72 -14.65 12.05
C ASN A 125 1.90 -14.03 13.44
N ALA A 126 0.83 -13.61 14.12
CA ALA A 126 0.88 -13.05 15.47
C ALA A 126 1.39 -14.07 16.50
N ASP A 127 1.14 -15.37 16.28
CA ASP A 127 1.61 -16.46 17.13
C ASP A 127 3.11 -16.78 16.98
N ILE A 128 3.80 -16.19 15.98
CA ILE A 128 5.24 -16.41 15.79
C ILE A 128 6.01 -15.75 16.94
N PRO A 129 6.83 -16.49 17.71
CA PRO A 129 7.60 -15.90 18.79
C PRO A 129 8.60 -14.86 18.26
N VAL A 130 8.50 -13.63 18.77
CA VAL A 130 9.43 -12.55 18.45
C VAL A 130 10.00 -11.93 19.75
N PRO A 131 11.17 -11.28 19.69
CA PRO A 131 11.71 -10.51 20.81
C PRO A 131 10.72 -9.47 21.35
N GLU A 132 10.75 -9.25 22.67
CA GLU A 132 9.85 -8.36 23.40
C GLU A 132 9.78 -6.94 22.82
N TRP A 133 10.91 -6.39 22.36
CA TRP A 133 10.94 -5.06 21.76
C TRP A 133 10.11 -4.98 20.47
N MET A 134 9.96 -6.08 19.72
CA MET A 134 9.08 -6.12 18.54
C MET A 134 7.62 -6.13 18.97
N HIS A 135 7.26 -6.89 20.01
CA HIS A 135 5.90 -6.88 20.56
C HIS A 135 5.50 -5.49 21.06
N GLN A 136 6.41 -4.76 21.71
CA GLN A 136 6.14 -3.40 22.19
C GLN A 136 5.94 -2.39 21.05
N LEU A 137 6.72 -2.51 19.97
CA LEU A 137 6.54 -1.68 18.77
C LEU A 137 5.15 -1.92 18.15
N GLU A 138 4.72 -3.17 18.05
CA GLU A 138 3.42 -3.55 17.49
C GLU A 138 2.27 -3.02 18.34
N GLN A 139 2.31 -3.25 19.67
CA GLN A 139 1.29 -2.75 20.60
C GLN A 139 1.19 -1.21 20.55
N SER A 140 2.33 -0.52 20.45
CA SER A 140 2.36 0.95 20.34
C SER A 140 1.73 1.43 19.04
N ALA A 141 2.01 0.76 17.93
CA ALA A 141 1.45 1.08 16.62
C ALA A 141 -0.06 0.77 16.53
N GLU A 142 -0.50 -0.33 17.13
CA GLU A 142 -1.91 -0.69 17.23
C GLU A 142 -2.69 0.33 18.10
N ALA A 143 -2.16 0.68 19.27
CA ALA A 143 -2.76 1.68 20.15
C ALA A 143 -2.88 3.05 19.46
N LEU A 144 -1.87 3.45 18.69
CA LEU A 144 -1.93 4.67 17.90
C LEU A 144 -2.97 4.57 16.77
N THR A 145 -3.02 3.45 16.05
CA THR A 145 -4.02 3.19 15.01
C THR A 145 -5.44 3.33 15.57
N LYS A 146 -5.72 2.67 16.71
CA LYS A 146 -7.02 2.76 17.40
C LYS A 146 -7.38 4.20 17.74
N LYS A 147 -6.46 4.97 18.33
CA LYS A 147 -6.68 6.39 18.65
C LYS A 147 -6.94 7.28 17.43
N LEU A 148 -6.33 6.97 16.29
CA LEU A 148 -6.50 7.75 15.06
C LEU A 148 -7.81 7.42 14.35
N LEU A 149 -8.18 6.13 14.32
CA LEU A 149 -9.23 5.59 13.47
C LEU A 149 -10.59 5.39 14.14
N ILE A 150 -10.63 5.05 15.43
CA ILE A 150 -11.90 4.90 16.16
C ILE A 150 -12.48 6.29 16.41
N THR A 151 -13.64 6.55 15.81
CA THR A 151 -14.33 7.83 15.90
C THR A 151 -15.82 7.64 15.57
N ASP A 152 -16.67 8.48 16.16
CA ASP A 152 -18.09 8.64 15.82
C ASP A 152 -18.34 9.78 14.81
N SER A 153 -17.32 10.61 14.56
CA SER A 153 -17.43 11.78 13.67
C SER A 153 -17.26 11.39 12.21
N PHE A 154 -18.30 11.64 11.41
CA PHE A 154 -18.26 11.43 9.96
C PHE A 154 -17.15 12.24 9.27
N GLY A 155 -16.87 13.45 9.74
CA GLY A 155 -15.79 14.28 9.19
C GLY A 155 -14.41 13.66 9.42
N VAL A 156 -14.18 13.10 10.62
CA VAL A 156 -12.93 12.39 10.95
C VAL A 156 -12.85 11.08 10.18
N PHE A 157 -13.96 10.38 9.99
CA PHE A 157 -14.01 9.18 9.14
C PHE A 157 -13.58 9.48 7.69
N VAL A 158 -14.11 10.54 7.06
CA VAL A 158 -13.72 10.94 5.70
C VAL A 158 -12.23 11.29 5.63
N LEU A 159 -11.71 12.00 6.64
CA LEU A 159 -10.29 12.31 6.74
C LEU A 159 -9.44 11.03 6.86
N ASN A 160 -9.84 10.09 7.70
CA ASN A 160 -9.16 8.81 7.89
C ASN A 160 -9.22 7.96 6.61
N LEU A 161 -10.34 7.96 5.89
CA LEU A 161 -10.50 7.25 4.63
C LEU A 161 -9.56 7.83 3.55
N PHE A 162 -9.38 9.15 3.54
CA PHE A 162 -8.39 9.78 2.68
C PHE A 162 -6.96 9.43 3.09
N MET A 163 -6.61 9.58 4.37
CA MET A 163 -5.27 9.40 4.92
C MET A 163 -4.75 7.95 4.83
N VAL A 164 -5.60 6.97 5.11
CA VAL A 164 -5.23 5.54 5.21
C VAL A 164 -5.74 4.72 4.03
N GLY A 165 -6.87 5.11 3.45
CA GLY A 165 -7.44 4.44 2.28
C GLY A 165 -6.87 4.96 0.97
N VAL A 166 -7.17 6.21 0.63
CA VAL A 166 -6.91 6.77 -0.70
C VAL A 166 -5.42 7.06 -0.92
N LEU A 167 -4.80 7.76 0.02
CA LEU A 167 -3.44 8.28 -0.16
C LEU A 167 -2.41 7.14 -0.28
N PRO A 168 -2.42 6.09 0.56
CA PRO A 168 -1.53 4.94 0.40
C PRO A 168 -1.85 4.13 -0.85
N ALA A 169 -3.14 3.87 -1.13
CA ALA A 169 -3.54 3.13 -2.32
C ALA A 169 -3.04 3.78 -3.63
N ILE A 170 -2.98 5.12 -3.68
CA ILE A 170 -2.36 5.83 -4.80
C ILE A 170 -0.84 5.80 -4.68
N GLY A 171 -0.29 6.31 -3.58
CA GLY A 171 1.15 6.53 -3.44
C GLY A 171 1.95 5.24 -3.51
N GLU A 172 1.61 4.28 -2.66
CA GLU A 172 2.33 3.02 -2.58
C GLU A 172 2.24 2.24 -3.88
N GLU A 173 1.08 2.18 -4.54
CA GLU A 173 0.99 1.46 -5.81
C GLU A 173 1.78 2.16 -6.94
N LEU A 174 1.79 3.51 -6.99
CA LEU A 174 2.65 4.25 -7.92
C LEU A 174 4.14 3.91 -7.68
N PHE A 175 4.58 3.91 -6.43
CA PHE A 175 5.97 3.65 -6.09
C PHE A 175 6.35 2.18 -6.29
N PHE A 176 5.62 1.26 -5.68
CA PHE A 176 5.96 -0.16 -5.70
C PHE A 176 5.70 -0.80 -7.05
N ARG A 177 4.56 -0.56 -7.71
CA ARG A 177 4.24 -1.24 -8.99
C ARG A 177 4.83 -0.54 -10.18
N SER A 178 4.63 0.78 -10.25
CA SER A 178 4.99 1.53 -11.45
C SER A 178 6.47 1.89 -11.51
N VAL A 179 7.18 1.85 -10.37
CA VAL A 179 8.62 2.11 -10.30
C VAL A 179 9.39 0.85 -9.90
N LEU A 180 9.35 0.43 -8.63
CA LEU A 180 10.23 -0.62 -8.11
C LEU A 180 10.05 -1.97 -8.80
N GLN A 181 8.81 -2.45 -8.94
CA GLN A 181 8.51 -3.71 -9.60
C GLN A 181 9.02 -3.73 -11.03
N LYS A 182 8.85 -2.66 -11.80
CA LYS A 182 9.38 -2.59 -13.17
C LYS A 182 10.91 -2.69 -13.20
N TYR A 183 11.61 -2.05 -12.27
CA TYR A 183 13.06 -2.15 -12.19
C TYR A 183 13.52 -3.55 -11.79
N PHE A 184 12.91 -4.17 -10.76
CA PHE A 184 13.29 -5.51 -10.35
C PHE A 184 12.95 -6.58 -11.40
N ILE A 185 11.84 -6.45 -12.12
CA ILE A 185 11.53 -7.33 -13.26
C ILE A 185 12.62 -7.21 -14.34
N LYS A 186 13.10 -6.00 -14.65
CA LYS A 186 14.17 -5.79 -15.63
C LYS A 186 15.52 -6.34 -15.15
N LEU A 187 15.86 -6.13 -13.88
CA LEU A 187 17.11 -6.60 -13.29
C LEU A 187 17.17 -8.14 -13.22
N THR A 188 16.08 -8.77 -12.81
CA THR A 188 16.00 -10.23 -12.61
C THR A 188 15.59 -10.97 -13.89
N LYS A 189 15.11 -10.25 -14.91
CA LYS A 189 14.49 -10.80 -16.12
C LYS A 189 13.31 -11.76 -15.84
N SER A 190 12.69 -11.65 -14.67
CA SER A 190 11.58 -12.51 -14.24
C SER A 190 10.47 -11.69 -13.59
N SER A 191 9.26 -11.78 -14.16
CA SER A 191 8.08 -11.11 -13.59
C SER A 191 7.77 -11.61 -12.17
N ALA A 192 7.90 -12.92 -11.93
CA ALA A 192 7.60 -13.52 -10.64
C ALA A 192 8.60 -13.06 -9.57
N VAL A 193 9.90 -13.11 -9.86
CA VAL A 193 10.95 -12.68 -8.91
C VAL A 193 10.85 -11.18 -8.63
N GLY A 194 10.60 -10.36 -9.66
CA GLY A 194 10.41 -8.92 -9.49
C GLY A 194 9.20 -8.56 -8.62
N ILE A 195 8.09 -9.30 -8.73
CA ILE A 195 6.94 -9.16 -7.82
C ILE A 195 7.36 -9.53 -6.39
N VAL A 196 7.92 -10.72 -6.17
CA VAL A 196 8.31 -11.20 -4.83
C VAL A 196 9.25 -10.21 -4.13
N ILE A 197 10.31 -9.74 -4.79
CA ILE A 197 11.24 -8.76 -4.20
C ILE A 197 10.51 -7.47 -3.82
N THR A 198 9.66 -6.96 -4.71
CA THR A 198 8.90 -5.73 -4.45
C THR A 198 7.93 -5.91 -3.28
N SER A 199 7.24 -7.05 -3.20
CA SER A 199 6.30 -7.37 -2.13
C SER A 199 7.00 -7.56 -0.78
N LEU A 200 8.22 -8.11 -0.77
CA LEU A 200 9.05 -8.20 0.44
C LEU A 200 9.42 -6.81 0.94
N ILE A 201 9.89 -5.92 0.06
CA ILE A 201 10.25 -4.55 0.43
C ILE A 201 9.00 -3.80 0.91
N PHE A 202 7.87 -3.94 0.19
CA PHE A 202 6.57 -3.37 0.58
C PHE A 202 6.17 -3.76 2.01
N SER A 203 6.30 -5.04 2.38
CA SER A 203 5.98 -5.47 3.73
C SER A 203 7.02 -4.97 4.76
N ALA A 204 8.31 -5.05 4.43
CA ALA A 204 9.41 -4.72 5.34
C ALA A 204 9.40 -3.24 5.78
N ILE A 205 9.06 -2.30 4.88
CA ILE A 205 9.08 -0.87 5.20
C ILE A 205 8.08 -0.46 6.29
N HIS A 206 7.11 -1.31 6.62
CA HIS A 206 6.15 -1.05 7.68
C HIS A 206 6.72 -1.31 9.08
N MET A 207 7.88 -1.96 9.20
CA MET A 207 8.57 -2.21 10.49
C MET A 207 7.70 -2.93 11.54
N GLN A 208 6.76 -3.75 11.08
CA GLN A 208 5.81 -4.50 11.91
C GLN A 208 5.85 -5.98 11.48
N PHE A 209 6.45 -6.80 12.34
CA PHE A 209 6.73 -8.22 12.09
C PHE A 209 5.49 -9.11 12.19
N LEU A 210 4.53 -8.80 13.06
CA LEU A 210 3.33 -9.63 13.26
C LEU A 210 2.34 -9.51 12.09
N GLY A 211 2.40 -8.42 11.34
CA GLY A 211 1.66 -8.27 10.07
C GLY A 211 2.51 -8.49 8.83
N PHE A 212 3.74 -9.01 8.93
CA PHE A 212 4.68 -9.08 7.81
C PHE A 212 4.21 -10.04 6.70
N ILE A 213 3.85 -11.27 7.06
CA ILE A 213 3.40 -12.30 6.12
C ILE A 213 2.11 -11.87 5.40
N PRO A 214 1.02 -11.45 6.08
CA PRO A 214 -0.20 -11.04 5.37
C PRO A 214 0.05 -9.87 4.42
N ARG A 215 0.85 -8.87 4.80
CA ARG A 215 1.21 -7.75 3.91
C ARG A 215 2.08 -8.17 2.73
N PHE A 216 2.99 -9.11 2.93
CA PHE A 216 3.78 -9.68 1.84
C PHE A 216 2.88 -10.37 0.80
N LEU A 217 1.90 -11.16 1.25
CA LEU A 217 0.93 -11.81 0.37
C LEU A 217 0.06 -10.78 -0.38
N LEU A 218 -0.45 -9.76 0.31
CA LEU A 218 -1.19 -8.65 -0.33
C LEU A 218 -0.33 -7.95 -1.38
N GLY A 219 0.92 -7.65 -1.05
CA GLY A 219 1.87 -7.05 -1.99
C GLY A 219 2.10 -7.92 -3.23
N MET A 220 2.08 -9.26 -3.10
CA MET A 220 2.17 -10.17 -4.25
C MET A 220 0.88 -10.14 -5.09
N VAL A 221 -0.29 -10.12 -4.44
CA VAL A 221 -1.59 -10.02 -5.12
C VAL A 221 -1.67 -8.72 -5.91
N PHE A 222 -1.35 -7.58 -5.31
CA PHE A 222 -1.34 -6.28 -6.01
C PHE A 222 -0.33 -6.26 -7.17
N GLY A 223 0.88 -6.79 -6.94
CA GLY A 223 1.91 -6.93 -7.97
C GLY A 223 1.47 -7.77 -9.16
N TYR A 224 0.76 -8.85 -8.87
CA TYR A 224 0.21 -9.75 -9.87
C TYR A 224 -0.98 -9.16 -10.62
N LEU A 225 -1.91 -8.49 -9.93
CA LEU A 225 -3.06 -7.81 -10.54
C LEU A 225 -2.62 -6.68 -11.48
N TYR A 226 -1.54 -5.97 -11.14
CA TYR A 226 -0.93 -5.00 -12.05
C TYR A 226 -0.41 -5.68 -13.33
N LEU A 227 0.29 -6.81 -13.18
CA LEU A 227 0.85 -7.56 -14.31
C LEU A 227 -0.23 -8.21 -15.19
N TRP A 228 -1.37 -8.58 -14.61
CA TRP A 228 -2.51 -9.14 -15.32
C TRP A 228 -3.28 -8.07 -16.09
N SER A 229 -3.68 -6.99 -15.40
CA SER A 229 -4.53 -5.95 -15.99
C SER A 229 -3.78 -4.95 -16.88
N GLY A 230 -2.47 -4.79 -16.68
CA GLY A 230 -1.67 -3.78 -17.37
C GLY A 230 -2.01 -2.33 -16.99
N SER A 231 -2.87 -2.12 -16.00
CA SER A 231 -3.32 -0.80 -15.54
C SER A 231 -3.12 -0.65 -14.04
N ILE A 232 -2.54 0.48 -13.62
CA ILE A 232 -2.32 0.79 -12.21
C ILE A 232 -3.63 1.05 -11.47
N LYS A 233 -4.71 1.39 -12.19
CA LYS A 233 -6.05 1.63 -11.62
C LYS A 233 -6.58 0.40 -10.87
N VAL A 234 -6.25 -0.82 -11.33
CA VAL A 234 -6.72 -2.07 -10.73
C VAL A 234 -6.14 -2.32 -9.34
N PRO A 235 -4.80 -2.40 -9.14
CA PRO A 235 -4.25 -2.55 -7.81
C PRO A 235 -4.54 -1.36 -6.90
N MET A 236 -4.61 -0.12 -7.41
CA MET A 236 -5.04 1.05 -6.61
C MET A 236 -6.44 0.87 -6.03
N LEU A 237 -7.41 0.41 -6.84
CA LEU A 237 -8.76 0.14 -6.37
C LEU A 237 -8.78 -0.94 -5.29
N VAL A 238 -8.07 -2.06 -5.53
CA VAL A 238 -8.04 -3.20 -4.60
C VAL A 238 -7.37 -2.82 -3.29
N HIS A 239 -6.27 -2.06 -3.33
CA HIS A 239 -5.62 -1.51 -2.14
C HIS A 239 -6.57 -0.56 -1.39
N PHE A 240 -7.24 0.36 -2.10
CA PHE A 240 -8.24 1.24 -1.49
C PHE A 240 -9.37 0.46 -0.82
N VAL A 241 -9.88 -0.60 -1.45
CA VAL A 241 -10.92 -1.46 -0.87
C VAL A 241 -10.40 -2.13 0.40
N ASN A 242 -9.18 -2.67 0.40
CA ASN A 242 -8.58 -3.29 1.58
C ASN A 242 -8.49 -2.32 2.76
N ASN A 243 -7.85 -1.16 2.56
CA ASN A 243 -7.63 -0.21 3.65
C ASN A 243 -8.91 0.55 4.01
N GLY A 244 -9.73 0.88 3.02
CA GLY A 244 -11.00 1.57 3.21
C GLY A 244 -12.00 0.76 4.02
N LEU A 245 -12.05 -0.57 3.82
CA LEU A 245 -12.84 -1.46 4.67
C LEU A 245 -12.33 -1.48 6.11
N ALA A 246 -11.01 -1.50 6.35
CA ALA A 246 -10.47 -1.42 7.69
C ALA A 246 -10.85 -0.10 8.39
N VAL A 247 -10.73 1.04 7.70
CA VAL A 247 -11.17 2.35 8.22
C VAL A 247 -12.68 2.37 8.50
N LEU A 248 -13.49 1.80 7.61
CA LEU A 248 -14.93 1.68 7.81
C LEU A 248 -15.27 0.87 9.06
N VAL A 249 -14.59 -0.25 9.29
CA VAL A 249 -14.79 -1.08 10.49
C VAL A 249 -14.49 -0.26 11.75
N TYR A 250 -13.36 0.45 11.82
CA TYR A 250 -13.05 1.30 12.99
C TYR A 250 -14.08 2.42 13.22
N TYR A 251 -14.64 2.98 12.14
CA TYR A 251 -15.72 3.96 12.25
C TYR A 251 -17.02 3.35 12.79
N LEU A 252 -17.39 2.15 12.35
CA LEU A 252 -18.58 1.45 12.86
C LEU A 252 -18.43 1.07 14.34
N VAL A 253 -17.22 0.69 14.77
CA VAL A 253 -16.89 0.48 16.18
C VAL A 253 -17.02 1.78 16.97
N GLY A 254 -16.41 2.87 16.50
CA GLY A 254 -16.48 4.17 17.17
C GLY A 254 -17.90 4.74 17.24
N SER A 255 -18.75 4.43 16.26
CA SER A 255 -20.16 4.82 16.22
C SER A 255 -21.08 3.92 17.06
N GLY A 256 -20.54 2.88 17.71
CA GLY A 256 -21.30 1.93 18.52
C GLY A 256 -22.22 0.99 17.73
N VAL A 257 -22.12 0.96 16.40
CA VAL A 257 -22.92 0.08 15.52
C VAL A 257 -22.41 -1.36 15.60
N ALA A 258 -21.12 -1.53 15.83
CA ALA A 258 -20.47 -2.82 15.83
C ALA A 258 -19.60 -2.98 17.09
N PRO A 259 -19.49 -4.20 17.67
CA PRO A 259 -18.83 -4.38 18.95
C PRO A 259 -17.33 -4.08 18.87
N ILE A 260 -16.74 -3.66 19.99
CA ILE A 260 -15.28 -3.42 20.09
C ILE A 260 -14.52 -4.73 19.78
N ASP A 261 -15.11 -5.87 20.10
CA ASP A 261 -14.56 -7.21 19.88
C ASP A 261 -14.71 -7.74 18.44
N ILE A 262 -14.95 -6.87 17.44
CA ILE A 262 -14.79 -7.27 16.02
C ILE A 262 -13.36 -7.74 15.72
N GLU A 263 -12.41 -7.46 16.61
CA GLU A 263 -11.06 -8.01 16.58
C GLU A 263 -11.02 -9.53 16.87
N GLU A 264 -12.10 -10.13 17.41
CA GLU A 264 -12.30 -11.59 17.43
C GLU A 264 -12.68 -12.17 16.05
N ILE A 265 -12.99 -11.33 15.05
CA ILE A 265 -13.09 -11.74 13.64
C ILE A 265 -11.67 -12.01 13.10
N GLY A 266 -11.08 -13.08 13.61
CA GLY A 266 -9.69 -13.49 13.42
C GLY A 266 -9.24 -14.54 14.43
N GLU A 267 -10.03 -14.81 15.48
CA GLU A 267 -9.72 -15.88 16.42
C GLU A 267 -9.66 -17.22 15.65
N PRO A 268 -8.53 -17.96 15.69
CA PRO A 268 -8.36 -19.15 14.86
C PRO A 268 -9.47 -20.19 15.08
N SER A 269 -10.00 -20.29 16.30
CA SER A 269 -11.01 -21.30 16.65
C SER A 269 -12.33 -21.11 15.87
N GLN A 270 -12.74 -19.86 15.64
CA GLN A 270 -14.00 -19.52 14.96
C GLN A 270 -13.81 -19.25 13.46
N THR A 271 -12.62 -18.79 13.05
CA THR A 271 -12.37 -18.31 11.69
C THR A 271 -11.58 -19.26 10.80
N LEU A 272 -11.03 -20.37 11.33
CA LEU A 272 -10.19 -21.30 10.55
C LEU A 272 -10.86 -21.79 9.27
N TYR A 273 -12.09 -22.31 9.35
CA TYR A 273 -12.78 -22.83 8.16
C TYR A 273 -13.10 -21.74 7.14
N LEU A 274 -13.53 -20.56 7.61
CA LEU A 274 -13.82 -19.41 6.75
C LEU A 274 -12.54 -18.90 6.07
N GLY A 275 -11.44 -18.77 6.83
CA GLY A 275 -10.15 -18.33 6.32
C GLY A 275 -9.55 -19.33 5.33
N LEU A 276 -9.57 -20.63 5.64
CA LEU A 276 -9.12 -21.67 4.71
C LEU A 276 -9.96 -21.70 3.42
N GLY A 277 -11.29 -21.62 3.56
CA GLY A 277 -12.21 -21.53 2.43
C GLY A 277 -11.88 -20.32 1.55
N SER A 278 -11.74 -19.14 2.17
CA SER A 278 -11.30 -17.89 1.53
C SER A 278 -10.00 -18.06 0.75
N LEU A 279 -8.96 -18.67 1.33
CA LEU A 279 -7.67 -18.89 0.67
C LEU A 279 -7.81 -19.82 -0.54
N VAL A 280 -8.61 -20.89 -0.43
CA VAL A 280 -8.88 -21.81 -1.54
C VAL A 280 -9.61 -21.09 -2.68
N PHE A 281 -10.69 -20.35 -2.38
CA PHE A 281 -11.45 -19.62 -3.39
C PHE A 281 -10.61 -18.52 -4.05
N SER A 282 -9.82 -17.78 -3.28
CA SER A 282 -8.88 -16.79 -3.82
C SER A 282 -7.80 -17.44 -4.68
N GLY A 283 -7.29 -18.62 -4.30
CA GLY A 283 -6.36 -19.40 -5.12
C GLY A 283 -6.98 -19.82 -6.46
N LEU A 284 -8.23 -20.28 -6.46
CA LEU A 284 -8.98 -20.60 -7.68
C LEU A 284 -9.18 -19.37 -8.56
N LEU A 285 -9.55 -18.24 -7.97
CA LEU A 285 -9.77 -16.98 -8.68
C LEU A 285 -8.47 -16.43 -9.28
N LEU A 286 -7.36 -16.51 -8.54
CA LEU A 286 -6.02 -16.19 -9.03
C LEU A 286 -5.58 -17.11 -10.18
N TRP A 287 -5.91 -18.40 -10.11
CA TRP A 287 -5.66 -19.34 -11.20
C TRP A 287 -6.49 -19.01 -12.45
N LEU A 288 -7.76 -18.62 -12.30
CA LEU A 288 -8.60 -18.17 -13.42
C LEU A 288 -8.05 -16.88 -14.05
N ILE A 289 -7.62 -15.93 -13.22
CA ILE A 289 -6.93 -14.72 -13.66
C ILE A 289 -5.66 -15.08 -14.43
N TRP A 290 -4.87 -16.03 -13.94
CA TRP A 290 -3.67 -16.51 -14.61
C TRP A 290 -3.97 -17.16 -15.95
N LYS A 291 -4.99 -18.01 -16.01
CA LYS A 291 -5.43 -18.65 -17.24
C LYS A 291 -5.86 -17.60 -18.26
N ASP A 292 -6.74 -16.66 -17.87
CA ASP A 292 -7.20 -15.54 -18.71
C ASP A 292 -6.01 -14.72 -19.24
N ARG A 293 -5.03 -14.43 -18.39
CA ARG A 293 -3.80 -13.76 -18.79
C ARG A 293 -3.04 -14.54 -19.86
N VAL A 294 -2.80 -15.83 -19.65
CA VAL A 294 -1.99 -16.66 -20.54
C VAL A 294 -2.72 -16.89 -21.88
N THR A 295 -4.03 -17.08 -21.86
CA THR A 295 -4.84 -17.30 -23.07
C THR A 295 -5.00 -16.03 -23.89
N ASN A 296 -5.16 -14.88 -23.24
CA ASN A 296 -5.38 -13.59 -23.90
C ASN A 296 -4.08 -12.78 -24.09
N ARG A 297 -2.91 -13.39 -23.88
CA ARG A 297 -1.62 -12.80 -24.26
C ARG A 297 -1.62 -12.61 -25.78
N VAL A 298 -1.97 -11.41 -26.22
CA VAL A 298 -1.40 -10.87 -27.45
C VAL A 298 0.10 -10.92 -27.23
N GLN A 299 0.83 -11.73 -28.02
CA GLN A 299 2.28 -11.72 -27.93
C GLN A 299 2.74 -10.27 -28.01
N PRO A 300 3.52 -9.74 -27.05
CA PRO A 300 4.06 -8.42 -27.20
C PRO A 300 4.83 -8.43 -28.52
N ALA A 301 4.47 -7.54 -29.46
CA ALA A 301 5.31 -7.27 -30.61
C ALA A 301 6.74 -7.15 -30.09
N PRO A 302 7.74 -7.80 -30.73
CA PRO A 302 9.11 -7.81 -30.23
C PRO A 302 9.50 -6.37 -29.94
N THR A 303 9.54 -6.03 -28.66
CA THR A 303 9.94 -4.70 -28.24
C THR A 303 11.44 -4.73 -28.45
N SER A 304 11.87 -4.07 -29.51
CA SER A 304 13.27 -3.76 -29.74
C SER A 304 13.81 -3.19 -28.43
N GLU A 305 14.70 -3.95 -27.83
CA GLU A 305 15.38 -3.62 -26.59
C GLU A 305 15.94 -2.20 -26.71
N GLY A 306 15.65 -1.37 -25.71
CA GLY A 306 16.12 0.01 -25.68
C GLY A 306 15.24 0.88 -24.82
N LEU A 307 15.50 0.87 -23.51
CA LEU A 307 15.45 2.13 -22.76
C LEU A 307 16.71 2.92 -23.12
#